data_AF-A0AAU6WTT3-F1
#
_entry.id   AF-A0AAU6WTT3-F1
#
_cell.length_a   1.000
_cell.length_b   1.000
_cell.length_c   1.000
_cell.angle_alpha   90.00
_cell.angle_beta   90.00
_cell.angle_gamma   90.00
#
_symmetry.space_group_name_H-M   'P 1'
#
loop_
_entity.id
_entity.type
_entity.pdbx_description
1 polymer ?
#
loop_
_entity_poly.entity_id
_entity_poly.type
_entity_poly.pdbx_seq_one_letter_code
_entity_poly.pdbx_strand_id
1 'polypeptide(L)'
;MKPILFLIIFVISLSKAHAQHTYAFFGSFNRAQDTEGLYVYELDTLSGKLSKVTSFAGILNPSFLIVSPNGKYIFACTESKTKNGGSVSSFAFDPEKSRLRLSVNRKAAAKILFISPSIKTGNGW
;
A
#
# COMPACT_ATOMS: atom_id res chain seq x y z
N MET A 1 45.58 1.10 -22.33
CA MET A 1 44.56 0.16 -21.79
C MET A 1 44.12 0.48 -20.35
N LYS A 2 44.99 1.03 -19.47
CA LYS A 2 44.66 1.36 -18.07
C LYS A 2 43.57 2.46 -17.83
N PRO A 3 43.39 3.52 -18.64
CA PRO A 3 42.42 4.57 -18.32
C PRO A 3 40.96 4.16 -18.55
N ILE A 4 40.73 3.21 -19.47
CA ILE A 4 39.40 2.66 -19.75
C ILE A 4 38.87 1.88 -18.54
N LEU A 5 39.74 1.16 -17.84
CA LEU A 5 39.38 0.40 -16.65
C LEU A 5 38.95 1.33 -15.49
N PHE A 6 39.61 2.47 -15.32
CA PHE A 6 39.23 3.48 -14.33
C PHE A 6 37.88 4.14 -14.63
N LEU A 7 37.59 4.41 -15.91
CA LEU A 7 36.32 5.00 -16.32
C LEU A 7 35.14 4.05 -16.07
N ILE A 8 35.33 2.75 -16.31
CA ILE A 8 34.31 1.72 -16.05
C ILE A 8 34.02 1.60 -14.55
N ILE A 9 35.06 1.59 -13.70
CA ILE A 9 34.90 1.52 -12.24
C ILE A 9 34.19 2.78 -11.71
N PHE A 10 34.48 3.96 -12.26
CA PHE A 10 33.81 5.21 -11.91
C PHE A 10 32.32 5.17 -12.25
N VAL A 11 31.95 4.73 -13.46
CA VAL A 11 30.55 4.62 -13.89
C VAL A 11 29.77 3.60 -13.04
N ILE A 12 30.37 2.47 -12.67
CA ILE A 12 29.74 1.47 -11.79
C ILE A 12 29.51 2.03 -10.37
N SER A 13 30.40 2.92 -9.89
CA SER A 13 30.27 3.57 -8.57
C SER A 13 29.17 4.65 -8.53
N LEU A 14 28.83 5.25 -9.69
CA LEU A 14 27.70 6.17 -9.83
C LEU A 14 26.33 5.46 -9.77
N SER A 15 26.30 4.15 -10.00
CA SER A 15 25.11 3.30 -9.83
C SER A 15 24.83 3.05 -8.34
N LYS A 16 24.77 4.11 -7.52
CA LYS A 16 24.28 3.97 -6.15
C LYS A 16 22.80 3.60 -6.20
N ALA A 17 22.51 2.49 -5.53
CA ALA A 17 21.19 1.92 -5.33
C ALA A 17 20.15 3.01 -5.07
N HIS A 18 19.11 3.04 -5.88
CA HIS A 18 17.91 3.80 -5.58
C HIS A 18 17.35 3.23 -4.27
N ALA A 19 17.23 4.04 -3.21
CA ALA A 19 16.53 3.62 -2.02
C ALA A 19 15.07 3.38 -2.39
N GLN A 20 14.67 2.12 -2.50
CA GLN A 20 13.31 1.74 -2.84
C GLN A 20 12.54 1.49 -1.54
N HIS A 21 11.79 2.50 -1.12
CA HIS A 21 10.88 2.36 0.01
C HIS A 21 9.84 1.28 -0.30
N THR A 22 9.72 0.30 0.59
CA THR A 22 8.71 -0.75 0.48
C THR A 22 7.66 -0.50 1.54
N TYR A 23 6.41 -0.30 1.12
CA TYR A 23 5.30 -0.04 2.04
C TYR A 23 4.37 -1.24 2.17
N ALA A 24 3.92 -1.49 3.39
CA ALA A 24 2.92 -2.48 3.72
C ALA A 24 1.63 -1.79 4.21
N PHE A 25 0.49 -2.24 3.70
CA PHE A 25 -0.83 -1.66 3.98
C PHE A 25 -1.66 -2.66 4.76
N PHE A 26 -2.22 -2.24 5.89
CA PHE A 26 -2.99 -3.10 6.78
C PHE A 26 -4.38 -2.52 7.03
N GLY A 27 -5.41 -3.35 6.84
CA GLY A 27 -6.77 -3.06 7.29
C GLY A 27 -7.08 -3.83 8.58
N SER A 28 -7.91 -3.24 9.45
CA SER A 28 -8.34 -3.85 10.71
C SER A 28 -9.84 -3.67 10.94
N PHE A 29 -10.44 -4.60 11.70
CA PHE A 29 -11.75 -4.35 12.29
C PHE A 29 -11.59 -3.36 13.44
N ASN A 30 -12.33 -2.26 13.39
CA ASN A 30 -12.30 -1.23 14.41
C ASN A 30 -13.68 -1.09 15.08
N ARG A 31 -13.67 -0.75 16.37
CA ARG A 31 -14.91 -0.70 17.17
C ARG A 31 -15.72 0.58 16.93
N ALA A 32 -15.05 1.64 16.52
CA ALA A 32 -15.65 2.94 16.26
C ALA A 32 -14.96 3.65 15.09
N GLN A 33 -15.69 4.56 14.44
CA GLN A 33 -15.24 5.19 13.19
C GLN A 33 -14.09 6.17 13.42
N ASP A 34 -13.99 6.77 14.62
CA ASP A 34 -12.95 7.69 15.05
C ASP A 34 -11.64 6.99 15.43
N THR A 35 -11.63 5.67 15.54
CA THR A 35 -10.43 4.87 15.74
C THR A 35 -9.73 4.52 14.43
N GLU A 36 -8.40 4.49 14.43
CA GLU A 36 -7.61 4.06 13.29
C GLU A 36 -8.03 2.66 12.82
N GLY A 37 -8.18 2.47 11.52
CA GLY A 37 -8.54 1.17 10.94
C GLY A 37 -7.68 0.79 9.74
N LEU A 38 -7.11 1.76 9.04
CA LEU A 38 -6.23 1.54 7.89
C LEU A 38 -4.85 2.12 8.22
N TYR A 39 -3.80 1.34 7.98
CA TYR A 39 -2.45 1.67 8.38
C TYR A 39 -1.47 1.50 7.21
N VAL A 40 -0.43 2.32 7.21
CA VAL A 40 0.72 2.22 6.31
C VAL A 40 1.97 2.10 7.15
N TYR A 41 2.76 1.08 6.86
CA TYR A 41 4.07 0.87 7.44
C TYR A 41 5.12 0.85 6.33
N GLU A 42 6.33 1.26 6.67
CA GLU A 42 7.50 1.03 5.84
C GLU A 42 8.17 -0.26 6.32
N LEU A 43 8.45 -1.15 5.36
CA LEU A 43 9.18 -2.39 5.56
C LEU A 43 10.64 -2.17 5.21
N ASP A 44 11.51 -2.33 6.21
CA ASP A 44 12.92 -2.60 5.98
C ASP A 44 13.05 -4.02 5.42
N THR A 45 13.40 -4.15 4.14
CA THR A 45 13.47 -5.43 3.44
C THR A 45 14.67 -6.28 3.84
N LEU A 46 15.66 -5.72 4.55
CA LEU A 46 16.82 -6.45 5.05
C LEU A 46 16.56 -7.02 6.44
N SER A 47 16.01 -6.21 7.35
CA SER A 47 15.76 -6.63 8.73
C SER A 47 14.36 -7.20 8.97
N GLY A 48 13.42 -6.94 8.06
CA GLY A 48 12.00 -7.27 8.22
C GLY A 48 11.25 -6.32 9.16
N LYS A 49 11.90 -5.25 9.66
CA LYS A 49 11.28 -4.30 10.58
C LYS A 49 10.18 -3.50 9.88
N LEU A 50 9.00 -3.44 10.51
CA LEU A 50 7.91 -2.55 10.11
C LEU A 50 7.92 -1.28 10.97
N SER A 51 7.97 -0.11 10.34
CA SER A 51 7.89 1.20 10.99
C SER A 51 6.63 1.93 10.56
N LYS A 52 5.78 2.38 11.51
CA LYS A 52 4.52 3.06 11.19
C LYS A 52 4.81 4.37 10.47
N VAL A 53 4.19 4.57 9.31
CA VAL A 53 4.30 5.79 8.49
C VAL A 53 3.09 6.69 8.76
N THR A 54 1.90 6.15 8.54
CA THR A 54 0.63 6.87 8.75
C THR A 54 -0.51 5.88 8.97
N SER A 55 -1.65 6.43 9.38
CA SER A 55 -2.91 5.72 9.59
C SER A 55 -4.07 6.58 9.10
N PHE A 56 -5.24 5.97 8.97
CA PHE A 56 -6.49 6.66 8.70
C PHE A 56 -7.57 6.19 9.68
N ALA A 57 -8.18 7.16 10.33
CA ALA A 57 -9.43 7.05 11.06
C ALA A 57 -10.54 7.76 10.26
N GLY A 58 -11.80 7.56 10.63
CA GLY A 58 -12.96 8.08 9.90
C GLY A 58 -13.62 7.03 9.00
N ILE A 59 -13.22 5.75 9.12
CA ILE A 59 -13.79 4.63 8.36
C ILE A 59 -14.02 3.44 9.28
N LEU A 60 -15.07 2.65 9.02
CA LEU A 60 -15.33 1.41 9.76
C LEU A 60 -14.83 0.19 8.99
N ASN A 61 -14.27 -0.76 9.73
CA ASN A 61 -13.96 -2.13 9.30
C ASN A 61 -13.36 -2.25 7.88
N PRO A 62 -12.22 -1.59 7.57
CA PRO A 62 -11.45 -1.86 6.36
C PRO A 62 -10.91 -3.30 6.38
N SER A 63 -11.71 -4.28 5.93
CA SER A 63 -11.46 -5.71 6.19
C SER A 63 -10.65 -6.42 5.11
N PHE A 64 -10.56 -5.82 3.93
CA PHE A 64 -9.76 -6.32 2.80
C PHE A 64 -9.34 -5.14 1.95
N LEU A 65 -8.12 -5.17 1.41
CA LEU A 65 -7.60 -4.11 0.57
C LEU A 65 -6.78 -4.63 -0.61
N ILE A 66 -6.72 -3.84 -1.66
CA ILE A 66 -5.77 -3.97 -2.76
C ILE A 66 -5.09 -2.63 -3.01
N VAL A 67 -3.88 -2.67 -3.53
CA VAL A 67 -3.11 -1.48 -3.90
C VAL A 67 -3.06 -1.40 -5.43
N SER A 68 -3.26 -0.21 -5.99
CA SER A 68 -3.11 0.02 -7.43
C SER A 68 -1.68 -0.28 -7.89
N PRO A 69 -1.45 -0.70 -9.14
CA PRO A 69 -0.10 -1.04 -9.63
C PRO A 69 0.97 0.05 -9.46
N ASN A 70 0.56 1.32 -9.45
CA ASN A 70 1.47 2.46 -9.25
C ASN A 70 1.68 2.84 -7.77
N GLY A 71 1.11 2.08 -6.82
CA GLY A 71 1.23 2.31 -5.38
C GLY A 71 0.46 3.52 -4.82
N LYS A 72 -0.23 4.31 -5.64
CA LYS A 72 -0.83 5.59 -5.22
C LYS A 72 -2.21 5.46 -4.60
N TYR A 73 -2.96 4.43 -4.95
CA TYR A 73 -4.33 4.23 -4.50
C TYR A 73 -4.52 2.90 -3.79
N ILE A 74 -5.29 2.92 -2.71
CA ILE A 74 -5.69 1.76 -1.93
C ILE A 74 -7.20 1.66 -2.04
N PHE A 75 -7.70 0.49 -2.40
CA PHE A 75 -9.13 0.21 -2.44
C PHE A 75 -9.45 -0.78 -1.32
N ALA A 76 -10.39 -0.45 -0.45
CA ALA A 76 -10.74 -1.26 0.70
C ALA A 76 -12.24 -1.58 0.75
N CYS A 77 -12.56 -2.83 1.11
CA CYS A 77 -13.85 -3.20 1.68
C CYS A 77 -14.00 -2.54 3.04
N THR A 78 -14.98 -1.67 3.19
CA THR A 78 -15.25 -0.89 4.39
C THR A 78 -16.66 -1.15 4.85
N GLU A 79 -16.98 -0.80 6.10
CA GLU A 79 -18.29 -1.05 6.72
C GLU A 79 -18.68 -2.54 6.72
N SER A 80 -17.69 -3.43 6.57
CA SER A 80 -17.87 -4.87 6.63
C SER A 80 -18.54 -5.26 7.96
N LYS A 81 -19.53 -6.15 7.87
CA LYS A 81 -20.32 -6.63 9.03
C LYS A 81 -21.07 -5.52 9.79
N THR A 82 -21.37 -4.39 9.16
CA THR A 82 -22.27 -3.38 9.73
C THR A 82 -23.73 -3.63 9.31
N LYS A 83 -24.69 -3.10 10.08
CA LYS A 83 -26.14 -3.28 9.83
C LYS A 83 -26.59 -2.73 8.47
N ASN A 84 -25.89 -1.73 7.93
CA ASN A 84 -26.24 -1.02 6.71
C ASN A 84 -25.56 -1.58 5.44
N GLY A 85 -24.88 -2.72 5.55
CA GLY A 85 -24.14 -3.34 4.43
C GLY A 85 -22.67 -2.90 4.36
N GLY A 86 -21.94 -3.45 3.40
CA GLY A 86 -20.55 -3.08 3.13
C GLY A 86 -20.44 -1.97 2.07
N SER A 87 -19.31 -1.26 2.09
CA SER A 87 -18.97 -0.16 1.19
C SER A 87 -17.59 -0.38 0.59
N VAL A 88 -17.30 0.24 -0.56
CA VAL A 88 -15.94 0.29 -1.11
C VAL A 88 -15.42 1.72 -1.00
N SER A 89 -14.26 1.86 -0.37
CA SER A 89 -13.58 3.15 -0.23
C SER A 89 -12.24 3.12 -0.95
N SER A 90 -11.89 4.24 -1.59
CA SER A 90 -10.59 4.48 -2.19
C SER A 90 -9.84 5.53 -1.38
N PHE A 91 -8.56 5.26 -1.12
CA PHE A 91 -7.65 6.14 -0.41
C PHE A 91 -6.45 6.45 -1.30
N ALA A 92 -5.99 7.69 -1.30
CA ALA A 92 -4.72 8.09 -1.91
C ALA A 92 -3.61 8.08 -0.86
N PHE A 93 -2.47 7.48 -1.20
CA PHE A 93 -1.26 7.50 -0.39
C PHE A 93 -0.17 8.34 -1.09
N ASP A 94 0.38 9.29 -0.35
CA ASP A 94 1.49 10.15 -0.74
C ASP A 94 2.70 9.82 0.15
N PRO A 95 3.69 9.04 -0.35
CA PRO A 95 4.84 8.60 0.46
C PRO A 95 5.73 9.77 0.87
N GLU A 96 5.92 10.75 -0.01
CA GLU A 96 6.74 11.95 0.26
C GLU A 96 6.19 12.76 1.44
N LYS A 97 4.86 12.82 1.56
CA LYS A 97 4.17 13.53 2.65
C LYS A 97 3.74 12.61 3.78
N SER A 98 4.06 11.32 3.71
CA SER A 98 3.61 10.29 4.66
C SER A 98 2.11 10.41 4.96
N ARG A 99 1.29 10.60 3.92
CA ARG A 99 -0.13 10.98 4.09
C ARG A 99 -1.06 10.02 3.38
N LEU A 100 -2.06 9.57 4.13
CA LEU A 100 -3.16 8.75 3.64
C LEU A 100 -4.46 9.57 3.68
N ARG A 101 -5.20 9.64 2.57
CA ARG A 101 -6.42 10.44 2.48
C ARG A 101 -7.53 9.68 1.78
N LEU A 102 -8.76 9.77 2.31
CA LEU A 102 -9.95 9.26 1.61
C LEU A 102 -10.18 10.07 0.33
N SER A 103 -10.26 9.38 -0.80
CA SER A 103 -10.51 9.97 -2.12
C SER A 103 -11.97 9.82 -2.53
N VAL A 104 -12.52 8.61 -2.33
CA VAL A 104 -13.91 8.28 -2.69
C VAL A 104 -14.46 7.29 -1.67
N ASN A 105 -15.69 7.50 -1.23
CA ASN A 105 -16.48 6.51 -0.48
C ASN A 105 -17.77 6.24 -1.25
N ARG A 106 -17.99 4.99 -1.65
CA ARG A 106 -19.19 4.56 -2.37
C ARG A 106 -19.80 3.37 -1.63
N LYS A 107 -21.08 3.49 -1.25
CA LYS A 107 -21.86 2.33 -0.77
C LYS A 107 -21.89 1.27 -1.86
N ALA A 108 -21.57 0.02 -1.51
CA ALA A 108 -21.67 -1.07 -2.47
C ALA A 108 -23.14 -1.49 -2.57
N ALA A 109 -23.76 -1.25 -3.73
CA ALA A 109 -25.14 -1.69 -3.99
C ALA A 109 -25.24 -3.18 -4.38
N ALA A 110 -24.11 -3.88 -4.57
CA ALA A 110 -24.07 -5.26 -5.05
C ALA A 110 -22.81 -6.00 -4.60
N LYS A 111 -22.84 -7.33 -4.77
CA LYS A 111 -21.73 -8.28 -4.55
C LYS A 111 -20.47 -7.77 -5.26
N ILE A 112 -19.49 -7.34 -4.47
CA ILE A 112 -18.22 -6.83 -4.99
C ILE A 112 -17.43 -8.03 -5.51
N LEU A 113 -17.21 -8.09 -6.82
CA LEU A 113 -16.31 -9.05 -7.43
C LEU A 113 -14.89 -8.48 -7.39
N PHE A 114 -14.06 -9.02 -6.51
CA PHE A 114 -12.61 -8.78 -6.55
C PHE A 114 -12.01 -9.63 -7.65
N ILE A 115 -11.80 -9.04 -8.83
CA ILE A 115 -10.92 -9.63 -9.82
C ILE A 115 -9.51 -9.21 -9.40
N SER A 116 -8.83 -10.05 -8.62
CA SER A 116 -7.40 -9.88 -8.41
C SER A 116 -6.71 -10.13 -9.76
N PRO A 117 -6.10 -9.14 -10.42
CA PRO A 117 -5.25 -9.44 -11.55
C PRO A 117 -4.14 -10.34 -11.00
N SER A 118 -4.11 -11.59 -11.43
CA SER A 118 -3.03 -12.51 -11.09
C SER A 118 -1.72 -11.81 -11.44
N ILE A 119 -0.92 -11.49 -10.42
CA ILE A 119 0.48 -11.17 -10.63
C ILE A 119 1.04 -12.46 -11.20
N LYS A 120 1.31 -12.48 -12.51
CA LYS A 120 2.15 -13.53 -13.08
C LYS A 120 3.52 -13.36 -12.44
N THR A 121 3.74 -13.99 -11.29
CA THR A 121 5.08 -14.27 -10.80
C THR A 121 5.66 -15.21 -11.84
N GLY A 122 6.58 -14.71 -12.65
CA GLY A 122 7.39 -15.56 -13.49
C GLY A 122 8.04 -16.60 -12.58
N ASN A 123 7.73 -17.86 -12.86
CA ASN A 123 8.20 -19.08 -12.20
C ASN A 123 7.30 -19.50 -11.02
N GLY A 124 6.56 -20.57 -11.31
CA GLY A 124 5.63 -21.22 -10.38
C GLY A 124 6.33 -21.93 -9.22
N TRP A 125 5.51 -22.22 -8.23
CA TRP A 125 5.69 -23.35 -7.33
C TRP A 125 5.03 -24.57 -7.96
#